data_AF-A0A1X7SJG2-F1
#
_entry.id   AF-A0A1X7SJG2-F1
#
_cell.length_a   1.000
_cell.length_b   1.000
_cell.length_c   1.000
_cell.angle_alpha   90.00
_cell.angle_beta   90.00
_cell.angle_gamma   90.00
#
_symmetry.space_group_name_H-M   'P 1'
#
loop_
_entity.id
_entity.type
_entity.pdbx_description
1 polymer ?
#
loop_
_entity_poly.entity_id
_entity_poly.type
_entity_poly.pdbx_seq_one_letter_code
_entity_poly.pdbx_strand_id
1 'polypeptide(L)'
;MGQGLKKLTIGNLTLWRRQDIRQKELKEKDQGLLQQTEVISYIILEEAEYKLRDTISSKEKEVVELKQVLEEEPLGKELTVLRSQFNEIQKENKELSDKLSKMKIEYLRSLTSNTDSAASRVIRRMSFEIDDCKFHLEAMTRPDYQPLVDNKTIIEKLQERITLMNMELITEREHTEKIIKDIKDHLKEIEEKKQREKKQKNEEEMCRIYLCCNHPVTGELINSFLEVHKDELLPTVLDKAYEVQYF
;
A
#
# COMPACT_ATOMS: atom_id res chain seq x y z
N MET A 1 -54.43 131.44 18.48
CA MET A 1 -53.75 130.12 18.65
C MET A 1 -53.22 129.51 17.33
N GLY A 2 -52.99 130.28 16.26
CA GLY A 2 -52.56 129.74 14.94
C GLY A 2 -51.08 129.91 14.56
N GLN A 3 -50.29 130.68 15.33
CA GLN A 3 -48.88 130.95 14.98
C GLN A 3 -47.89 129.89 15.49
N GLY A 4 -48.21 129.18 16.58
CA GLY A 4 -47.34 128.15 17.17
C GLY A 4 -47.20 126.90 16.29
N LEU A 5 -48.32 126.41 15.73
CA LEU A 5 -48.35 125.25 14.83
C LEU A 5 -47.54 125.49 13.56
N LYS A 6 -47.70 126.65 12.90
CA LYS A 6 -46.92 127.01 11.70
C LYS A 6 -45.41 127.01 11.96
N LYS A 7 -44.95 127.51 13.13
CA LYS A 7 -43.53 127.49 13.50
C LYS A 7 -43.00 126.07 13.73
N LEU A 8 -43.80 125.19 14.33
CA LEU A 8 -43.46 123.77 14.52
C LEU A 8 -43.37 123.03 13.18
N THR A 9 -44.30 123.27 12.24
CA THR A 9 -44.27 122.65 10.92
C THR A 9 -43.06 123.12 10.09
N ILE A 10 -42.76 124.42 10.11
CA ILE A 10 -41.60 125.00 9.40
C ILE A 10 -40.28 124.51 10.03
N GLY A 11 -40.20 124.43 11.36
CA GLY A 11 -39.05 123.88 12.09
C GLY A 11 -38.78 122.41 11.77
N ASN A 12 -39.82 121.57 11.73
CA ASN A 12 -39.67 120.15 11.38
C ASN A 12 -39.28 119.93 9.91
N LEU A 13 -39.82 120.72 8.98
CA LEU A 13 -39.42 120.70 7.57
C LEU A 13 -37.94 121.09 7.37
N THR A 14 -37.46 122.08 8.11
CA THR A 14 -36.04 122.49 8.05
C THR A 14 -35.11 121.48 8.69
N LEU A 15 -35.52 120.82 9.78
CA LEU A 15 -34.79 119.69 10.37
C LEU A 15 -34.69 118.50 9.41
N TRP A 16 -35.79 118.12 8.76
CA TRP A 16 -35.80 117.05 7.75
C TRP A 16 -34.87 117.36 6.58
N ARG A 17 -34.86 118.60 6.06
CA ARG A 17 -33.93 119.01 4.99
C ARG A 17 -32.47 118.93 5.45
N ARG A 18 -32.14 119.36 6.67
CA ARG A 18 -30.77 119.23 7.20
C ARG A 18 -30.36 117.77 7.37
N GLN A 19 -31.28 116.90 7.76
CA GLN A 19 -31.01 115.47 7.86
C GLN A 19 -30.76 114.85 6.48
N ASP A 20 -31.55 115.22 5.47
CA ASP A 20 -31.38 114.74 4.09
C ASP A 20 -30.05 115.21 3.47
N ILE A 21 -29.67 116.47 3.68
CA ILE A 21 -28.37 117.00 3.21
C ILE A 21 -27.20 116.25 3.85
N ARG A 22 -27.20 116.05 5.18
CA ARG A 22 -26.14 115.30 5.85
C ARG A 22 -26.03 113.86 5.35
N GLN A 23 -27.15 113.21 5.06
CA GLN A 23 -27.16 111.86 4.50
C GLN A 23 -26.58 111.82 3.07
N LYS A 24 -26.82 112.85 2.27
CA LYS A 24 -26.21 112.98 0.92
C LYS A 24 -24.70 113.23 1.01
N GLU A 25 -24.26 114.15 1.86
CA GLU A 25 -22.82 114.42 2.07
C GLU A 25 -22.07 113.21 2.63
N LEU A 26 -22.70 112.43 3.51
CA LEU A 26 -22.08 111.21 4.06
C LEU A 26 -21.90 110.16 2.96
N LYS A 27 -22.93 109.92 2.14
CA LYS A 27 -22.85 108.98 1.02
C LYS A 27 -21.82 109.38 -0.02
N GLU A 28 -21.67 110.68 -0.31
CA GLU A 28 -20.67 111.18 -1.25
C GLU A 28 -19.24 111.00 -0.71
N LYS A 29 -19.03 111.21 0.60
CA LYS A 29 -17.75 110.92 1.27
C LYS A 29 -17.44 109.43 1.30
N ASP A 30 -18.42 108.58 1.59
CA ASP A 30 -18.27 107.14 1.59
C ASP A 30 -17.93 106.64 0.17
N GLN A 31 -18.54 107.22 -0.86
CA GLN A 31 -18.25 106.90 -2.26
C GLN A 31 -16.84 107.36 -2.69
N GLY A 32 -16.40 108.53 -2.23
CA GLY A 32 -15.02 109.01 -2.45
C GLY A 32 -13.97 108.16 -1.73
N LEU A 33 -14.24 107.72 -0.50
CA LEU A 33 -13.38 106.81 0.27
C LEU A 33 -13.29 105.42 -0.39
N LEU A 34 -14.42 104.90 -0.92
CA LEU A 34 -14.44 103.65 -1.68
C LEU A 34 -13.57 103.74 -2.93
N GLN A 35 -13.70 104.82 -3.72
CA GLN A 35 -12.85 105.03 -4.91
C GLN A 35 -11.36 105.13 -4.54
N GLN A 36 -11.03 105.85 -3.46
CA GLN A 36 -9.64 105.95 -3.01
C GLN A 36 -9.09 104.59 -2.56
N THR A 37 -9.91 103.79 -1.88
CA THR A 37 -9.54 102.44 -1.44
C THR A 37 -9.33 101.51 -2.64
N GLU A 38 -10.21 101.57 -3.64
CA GLU A 38 -10.08 100.80 -4.89
C GLU A 38 -8.78 101.15 -5.65
N VAL A 39 -8.45 102.44 -5.77
CA VAL A 39 -7.22 102.89 -6.44
C VAL A 39 -5.98 102.41 -5.68
N ILE A 40 -5.97 102.50 -4.35
CA ILE A 40 -4.84 102.01 -3.53
C ILE A 40 -4.71 100.48 -3.66
N SER A 41 -5.81 99.74 -3.60
CA SER A 41 -5.80 98.29 -3.80
C SER A 41 -5.28 97.89 -5.17
N TYR A 42 -5.67 98.61 -6.22
CA TYR A 42 -5.20 98.38 -7.59
C TYR A 42 -3.69 98.56 -7.71
N ILE A 43 -3.13 99.65 -7.14
CA ILE A 43 -1.68 99.91 -7.16
C ILE A 43 -0.90 98.81 -6.44
N ILE A 44 -1.37 98.37 -5.26
CA ILE A 44 -0.72 97.30 -4.48
C ILE A 44 -0.74 95.98 -5.25
N LEU A 45 -1.87 95.65 -5.88
CA LEU A 45 -2.02 94.45 -6.68
C LEU A 45 -1.08 94.46 -7.89
N GLU A 46 -1.01 95.57 -8.61
CA GLU A 46 -0.16 95.69 -9.80
C GLU A 46 1.34 95.61 -9.44
N GLU A 47 1.75 96.19 -8.29
CA GLU A 47 3.11 96.04 -7.79
C GLU A 47 3.43 94.59 -7.37
N ALA A 48 2.50 93.90 -6.72
CA ALA A 48 2.66 92.50 -6.36
C ALA A 48 2.74 91.60 -7.60
N GLU A 49 1.91 91.85 -8.60
CA GLU A 49 1.91 91.12 -9.87
C GLU A 49 3.22 91.34 -10.64
N TYR A 50 3.74 92.56 -10.67
CA TYR A 50 5.04 92.86 -11.25
C TYR A 50 6.17 92.08 -10.56
N LYS A 51 6.22 92.07 -9.22
CA LYS A 51 7.21 91.30 -8.45
C LYS A 51 7.09 89.79 -8.67
N LEU A 52 5.87 89.27 -8.77
CA LEU A 52 5.63 87.86 -9.08
C LEU A 52 6.10 87.52 -10.49
N ARG A 53 5.83 88.38 -11.48
CA ARG A 53 6.33 88.16 -12.85
C ARG A 53 7.85 88.15 -12.91
N ASP A 54 8.52 89.06 -12.20
CA ASP A 54 9.98 89.12 -12.19
C ASP A 54 10.61 87.88 -11.52
N THR A 55 10.05 87.44 -10.40
CA THR A 55 10.49 86.21 -9.72
C THR A 55 10.24 84.95 -10.54
N ILE A 56 9.07 84.84 -11.19
CA ILE A 56 8.77 83.73 -12.12
C ILE A 56 9.75 83.74 -13.29
N SER A 57 9.98 84.89 -13.92
CA SER A 57 10.93 85.04 -15.04
C SER A 57 12.35 84.63 -14.65
N SER A 58 12.80 85.01 -13.45
CA SER A 58 14.09 84.60 -12.90
C SER A 58 14.17 83.08 -12.69
N LYS A 59 13.13 82.46 -12.12
CA LYS A 59 13.07 81.01 -11.90
C LYS A 59 12.95 80.22 -13.20
N GLU A 60 12.21 80.73 -14.19
CA GLU A 60 12.12 80.11 -15.52
C GLU A 60 13.48 80.08 -16.20
N LYS A 61 14.27 81.16 -16.12
CA LYS A 61 15.65 81.18 -16.63
C LYS A 61 16.54 80.14 -15.95
N GLU A 62 16.49 80.06 -14.62
CA GLU A 62 17.26 79.07 -13.84
C GLU A 62 16.88 77.63 -14.24
N VAL A 63 15.59 77.35 -14.47
CA VAL A 63 15.11 76.03 -14.92
C VAL A 63 15.56 75.73 -16.36
N VAL A 64 15.59 76.72 -17.25
CA VAL A 64 16.05 76.54 -18.63
C VAL A 64 17.56 76.28 -18.67
N GLU A 65 18.35 77.01 -17.88
CA GLU A 65 19.80 76.79 -17.76
C GLU A 65 20.10 75.37 -17.22
N LEU A 66 19.39 74.90 -16.19
CA LEU A 66 19.58 73.54 -15.67
C LEU A 66 19.20 72.46 -16.69
N LYS A 67 18.17 72.68 -17.51
CA LYS A 67 17.81 71.74 -18.59
C LYS A 67 18.87 71.70 -19.68
N GLN A 68 19.43 72.85 -20.08
CA GLN A 68 20.52 72.90 -21.05
C GLN A 68 21.78 72.23 -20.51
N VAL A 69 22.16 72.49 -19.25
CA VAL A 69 23.29 71.82 -18.60
C VAL A 69 23.10 70.31 -18.57
N LEU A 70 21.90 69.80 -18.27
CA LEU A 70 21.62 68.36 -18.26
C LEU A 70 21.73 67.72 -19.67
N GLU A 71 21.41 68.45 -20.73
CA GLU A 71 21.55 67.96 -22.11
C GLU A 71 22.97 68.14 -22.68
N GLU A 72 23.71 69.15 -22.22
CA GLU A 72 25.06 69.47 -22.70
C GLU A 72 26.17 68.80 -21.87
N GLU A 73 25.92 68.47 -20.60
CA GLU A 73 26.86 67.79 -19.71
C GLU A 73 27.26 66.40 -20.22
N PRO A 74 28.51 65.96 -19.94
CA PRO A 74 28.96 64.61 -20.27
C PRO A 74 28.02 63.53 -19.72
N LEU A 75 27.39 63.78 -18.56
CA LEU A 75 26.48 62.85 -17.89
C LEU A 75 25.20 62.55 -18.69
N GLY A 76 24.60 63.54 -19.36
CA GLY A 76 23.40 63.31 -20.17
C GLY A 76 23.67 62.42 -21.37
N LYS A 77 24.79 62.66 -22.05
CA LYS A 77 25.26 61.84 -23.17
C LYS A 77 25.63 60.44 -22.71
N GLU A 78 26.37 60.29 -21.61
CA GLU A 78 26.69 58.98 -21.02
C GLU A 78 25.44 58.18 -20.66
N LEU A 79 24.41 58.83 -20.10
CA LEU A 79 23.13 58.18 -19.76
C LEU A 79 22.40 57.70 -21.02
N THR A 80 22.40 58.48 -22.10
CA THR A 80 21.80 58.02 -23.37
C THR A 80 22.54 56.83 -23.98
N VAL A 81 23.88 56.83 -23.95
CA VAL A 81 24.70 55.70 -24.41
C VAL A 81 24.44 54.48 -23.54
N LEU A 82 24.45 54.62 -22.21
CA LEU A 82 24.17 53.53 -21.27
C LEU A 82 22.77 52.96 -21.49
N ARG A 83 21.77 53.80 -21.75
CA ARG A 83 20.39 53.36 -22.06
C ARG A 83 20.34 52.56 -23.36
N SER A 84 21.09 52.95 -24.39
CA SER A 84 21.16 52.19 -25.63
C SER A 84 21.81 50.82 -25.43
N GLN A 85 22.94 50.76 -24.71
CA GLN A 85 23.61 49.51 -24.34
C GLN A 85 22.70 48.61 -23.50
N PHE A 86 21.98 49.16 -22.53
CA PHE A 86 21.04 48.40 -21.71
C PHE A 86 19.92 47.77 -22.56
N ASN A 87 19.35 48.52 -23.50
CA ASN A 87 18.32 48.01 -24.40
C ASN A 87 18.85 46.90 -25.33
N GLU A 88 20.09 47.03 -25.79
CA GLU A 88 20.75 46.02 -26.61
C GLU A 88 20.97 44.72 -25.82
N ILE A 89 21.53 44.81 -24.60
CA ILE A 89 21.69 43.68 -23.68
C ILE A 89 20.34 43.03 -23.36
N GLN A 90 19.28 43.82 -23.16
CA GLN A 90 17.94 43.30 -22.90
C GLN A 90 17.40 42.49 -24.09
N LYS A 91 17.65 42.95 -25.31
CA LYS A 91 17.27 42.25 -26.54
C LYS A 91 18.07 40.96 -26.73
N GLU A 92 19.38 41.01 -26.55
CA GLU A 92 20.25 39.83 -26.64
C GLU A 92 19.89 38.77 -25.59
N ASN A 93 19.63 39.18 -24.34
CA ASN A 93 19.18 38.26 -23.29
C ASN A 93 17.86 37.58 -23.64
N LYS A 94 16.92 38.30 -24.26
CA LYS A 94 15.68 37.71 -24.74
C LYS A 94 15.95 36.66 -25.81
N GLU A 95 16.80 36.96 -26.79
CA GLU A 95 17.16 36.02 -27.85
C GLU A 95 17.89 34.77 -27.30
N LEU A 96 18.81 34.95 -26.35
CA LEU A 96 19.49 33.84 -25.68
C LEU A 96 18.51 32.98 -24.87
N SER A 97 17.56 33.60 -24.17
CA SER A 97 16.49 32.89 -23.45
C SER A 97 15.62 32.05 -24.40
N ASP A 98 15.26 32.61 -25.56
CA ASP A 98 14.47 31.90 -26.57
C ASP A 98 15.27 30.72 -27.16
N LYS A 99 16.56 30.92 -27.47
CA LYS A 99 17.47 29.84 -27.93
C LYS A 99 17.62 28.73 -26.89
N LEU A 100 17.80 29.09 -25.62
CA LEU A 100 17.91 28.13 -24.53
C LEU A 100 16.62 27.33 -24.36
N SER A 101 15.47 28.01 -24.44
CA SER A 101 14.15 27.35 -24.36
C SER A 101 13.96 26.35 -25.49
N LYS A 102 14.35 26.73 -26.72
CA LYS A 102 14.31 25.82 -27.88
C LYS A 102 15.22 24.61 -27.69
N MET A 103 16.45 24.82 -27.25
CA MET A 103 17.41 23.75 -27.00
C MET A 103 16.91 22.78 -25.92
N LYS A 104 16.28 23.28 -24.85
CA LYS A 104 15.66 22.46 -23.79
C LYS A 104 14.55 21.57 -24.34
N ILE A 105 13.67 22.12 -25.18
CA ILE A 105 12.57 21.35 -25.80
C ILE A 105 13.14 20.26 -26.71
N GLU A 106 14.14 20.59 -27.52
CA GLU A 106 14.78 19.63 -28.43
C GLU A 106 15.48 18.49 -27.67
N TYR A 107 16.23 18.81 -26.62
CA TYR A 107 16.87 17.81 -25.77
C TYR A 107 15.85 16.87 -25.11
N LEU A 108 14.77 17.42 -24.56
CA LEU A 108 13.67 16.62 -23.98
C LEU A 108 12.98 15.74 -25.02
N ARG A 109 12.82 16.23 -26.25
CA ARG A 109 12.29 15.44 -27.37
C ARG A 109 13.22 14.29 -27.74
N SER A 110 14.53 14.50 -27.77
CA SER A 110 15.53 13.46 -28.05
C SER A 110 15.61 12.40 -26.95
N LEU A 111 15.43 12.79 -25.69
CA LEU A 111 15.32 11.86 -24.56
C LEU A 111 14.06 10.99 -24.66
N THR A 112 12.94 11.57 -25.08
CA THR A 112 11.64 10.88 -25.18
C THR A 112 11.48 10.06 -26.46
N SER A 113 12.14 10.40 -27.56
CA SER A 113 12.07 9.65 -28.83
C SER A 113 12.63 8.23 -28.75
N ASN A 114 13.42 7.92 -27.71
CA ASN A 114 13.90 6.55 -27.47
C ASN A 114 12.85 5.64 -26.82
N THR A 115 11.66 6.16 -26.45
CA THR A 115 10.59 5.38 -25.80
C THR A 115 9.78 4.49 -26.74
N ASP A 116 9.88 4.70 -28.06
CA ASP A 116 9.23 3.86 -29.08
C ASP A 116 10.20 2.92 -29.82
N SER A 117 11.48 2.92 -29.41
CA SER A 117 12.44 1.92 -29.85
C SER A 117 11.92 0.51 -29.53
N ALA A 118 12.22 -0.46 -30.40
CA ALA A 118 11.92 -1.86 -30.14
C ALA A 118 12.44 -2.30 -28.75
N ALA A 119 13.63 -1.82 -28.35
CA ALA A 119 14.22 -2.14 -27.06
C ALA A 119 13.41 -1.60 -25.87
N SER A 120 12.97 -0.34 -25.92
CA SER A 120 12.20 0.26 -24.83
C SER A 120 10.78 -0.29 -24.74
N ARG A 121 10.17 -0.67 -25.87
CA ARG A 121 8.90 -1.41 -25.89
C ARG A 121 9.05 -2.80 -25.26
N VAL A 122 10.14 -3.52 -25.54
CA VAL A 122 10.44 -4.81 -24.91
C VAL A 122 10.64 -4.63 -23.40
N ILE A 123 11.46 -3.68 -22.98
CA ILE A 123 11.69 -3.38 -21.56
C ILE A 123 10.35 -3.06 -20.85
N ARG A 124 9.48 -2.25 -21.47
CA ARG A 124 8.16 -1.92 -20.90
C ARG A 124 7.26 -3.16 -20.76
N ARG A 125 7.25 -4.05 -21.76
CA ARG A 125 6.48 -5.30 -21.68
C ARG A 125 7.00 -6.22 -20.59
N MET A 126 8.31 -6.42 -20.53
CA MET A 126 8.96 -7.22 -19.48
C MET A 126 8.67 -6.64 -18.10
N SER A 127 8.66 -5.31 -17.93
CA SER A 127 8.26 -4.67 -16.67
C SER A 127 6.85 -5.06 -16.25
N PHE A 128 5.87 -5.01 -17.17
CA PHE A 128 4.50 -5.40 -16.86
C PHE A 128 4.39 -6.88 -16.50
N GLU A 129 5.07 -7.76 -17.23
CA GLU A 129 5.12 -9.20 -16.91
C GLU A 129 5.74 -9.46 -15.53
N ILE A 130 6.81 -8.73 -15.18
CA ILE A 130 7.45 -8.82 -13.87
C ILE A 130 6.49 -8.36 -12.77
N ASP A 131 5.77 -7.27 -12.98
CA ASP A 131 4.85 -6.74 -11.97
C ASP A 131 3.62 -7.65 -11.78
N ASP A 132 3.14 -8.29 -12.84
CA ASP A 132 2.09 -9.32 -12.77
C ASP A 132 2.56 -10.56 -11.99
N CYS A 133 3.79 -11.03 -12.27
CA CYS A 133 4.40 -12.13 -11.52
C CYS A 133 4.54 -11.80 -10.02
N LYS A 134 4.96 -10.57 -9.68
CA LYS A 134 5.06 -10.13 -8.27
C LYS A 134 3.70 -10.14 -7.58
N PHE A 135 2.67 -9.63 -8.24
CA PHE A 135 1.32 -9.60 -7.70
C PHE A 135 0.82 -11.02 -7.38
N HIS A 136 0.99 -11.96 -8.31
CA HIS A 136 0.61 -13.36 -8.09
C HIS A 136 1.43 -14.02 -6.98
N LEU A 137 2.73 -13.76 -6.90
CA LEU A 137 3.59 -14.29 -5.85
C LEU A 137 3.17 -13.78 -4.46
N GLU A 138 2.87 -12.49 -4.35
CA GLU A 138 2.39 -11.89 -3.11
C GLU A 138 1.06 -12.52 -2.69
N ALA A 139 0.12 -12.69 -3.63
CA ALA A 139 -1.13 -13.38 -3.37
C ALA A 139 -0.91 -14.82 -2.86
N MET A 140 -0.01 -15.60 -3.47
CA MET A 140 0.30 -16.98 -3.04
C MET A 140 1.02 -17.05 -1.69
N THR A 141 1.82 -16.03 -1.36
CA THR A 141 2.56 -15.97 -0.09
C THR A 141 1.64 -15.66 1.08
N ARG A 142 0.46 -15.09 0.81
CA ARG A 142 -0.50 -14.81 1.86
C ARG A 142 -1.05 -16.10 2.47
N PRO A 143 -1.17 -16.17 3.81
CA PRO A 143 -1.66 -17.35 4.49
C PRO A 143 -3.15 -17.63 4.21
N ASP A 144 -3.90 -16.64 3.73
CA ASP A 144 -5.32 -16.73 3.36
C ASP A 144 -5.54 -17.01 1.85
N TYR A 145 -4.49 -17.40 1.11
CA TYR A 145 -4.62 -17.73 -0.31
C TYR A 145 -5.47 -19.00 -0.49
N GLN A 146 -6.73 -18.79 -0.89
CA GLN A 146 -7.77 -19.82 -0.90
C GLN A 146 -7.37 -21.13 -1.59
N PRO A 147 -6.71 -21.15 -2.77
CA PRO A 147 -6.30 -22.41 -3.40
C PRO A 147 -5.33 -23.26 -2.57
N LEU A 148 -4.40 -22.62 -1.85
CA LEU A 148 -3.47 -23.32 -0.97
C LEU A 148 -4.17 -23.80 0.31
N VAL A 149 -5.05 -22.97 0.86
CA VAL A 149 -5.88 -23.32 2.03
C VAL A 149 -6.78 -24.51 1.69
N ASP A 150 -7.47 -24.48 0.56
CA ASP A 150 -8.35 -25.56 0.09
C ASP A 150 -7.56 -26.86 -0.08
N ASN A 151 -6.42 -26.82 -0.78
CA ASN A 151 -5.54 -27.98 -0.94
C ASN A 151 -5.09 -28.55 0.42
N LYS A 152 -4.73 -27.68 1.37
CA LYS A 152 -4.37 -28.10 2.73
C LYS A 152 -5.53 -28.83 3.41
N THR A 153 -6.75 -28.28 3.36
CA THR A 153 -7.93 -28.92 3.95
C THR A 153 -8.27 -30.27 3.29
N ILE A 154 -8.08 -30.38 1.97
CA ILE A 154 -8.29 -31.65 1.24
C ILE A 154 -7.27 -32.70 1.69
N ILE A 155 -6.00 -32.31 1.84
CA ILE A 155 -4.94 -33.20 2.33
C ILE A 155 -5.26 -33.68 3.75
N GLU A 156 -5.67 -32.78 4.65
CA GLU A 156 -6.05 -33.13 6.02
C GLU A 156 -7.20 -34.16 6.05
N LYS A 157 -8.27 -33.94 5.27
CA LYS A 157 -9.40 -34.88 5.16
C LYS A 157 -8.98 -36.25 4.62
N LEU A 158 -8.05 -36.29 3.66
CA LEU A 158 -7.54 -37.55 3.13
C LEU A 158 -6.70 -38.29 4.18
N GLN A 159 -5.87 -37.58 4.94
CA GLN A 159 -5.08 -38.15 6.03
C GLN A 159 -5.96 -38.74 7.14
N GLU A 160 -7.04 -38.05 7.53
CA GLU A 160 -8.03 -38.57 8.48
C GLU A 160 -8.67 -39.86 7.97
N ARG A 161 -9.09 -39.88 6.71
CA ARG A 161 -9.73 -41.06 6.10
C ARG A 161 -8.78 -42.25 6.00
N ILE A 162 -7.51 -42.02 5.64
CA ILE A 162 -6.47 -43.06 5.64
C ILE A 162 -6.26 -43.61 7.05
N THR A 163 -6.21 -42.73 8.05
CA THR A 163 -6.01 -43.12 9.45
C THR A 163 -7.16 -43.99 9.96
N LEU A 164 -8.42 -43.60 9.69
CA LEU A 164 -9.60 -44.38 10.04
C LEU A 164 -9.58 -45.77 9.38
N MET A 165 -9.32 -45.82 8.07
CA MET A 165 -9.31 -47.09 7.35
C MET A 165 -8.17 -48.01 7.80
N ASN A 166 -7.02 -47.45 8.18
CA ASN A 166 -5.92 -48.23 8.76
C ASN A 166 -6.30 -48.83 10.12
N MET A 167 -7.03 -48.10 10.97
CA MET A 167 -7.53 -48.65 12.23
C MET A 167 -8.50 -49.81 12.00
N GLU A 168 -9.46 -49.65 11.07
CA GLU A 168 -10.40 -50.71 10.69
C GLU A 168 -9.65 -51.96 10.17
N LEU A 169 -8.66 -51.77 9.29
CA LEU A 169 -7.84 -52.87 8.77
C LEU A 169 -7.05 -53.57 9.87
N ILE A 170 -6.53 -52.85 10.87
CA ILE A 170 -5.85 -53.46 12.02
C ILE A 170 -6.82 -54.34 12.81
N THR A 171 -8.03 -53.84 13.10
CA THR A 171 -9.03 -54.62 13.83
C THR A 171 -9.48 -55.86 13.07
N GLU A 172 -9.72 -55.75 11.76
CA GLU A 172 -10.06 -56.89 10.90
C GLU A 172 -8.92 -57.91 10.88
N ARG A 173 -7.66 -57.45 10.78
CA ARG A 173 -6.49 -58.35 10.87
C ARG A 173 -6.44 -59.10 12.20
N GLU A 174 -6.61 -58.41 13.32
CA GLU A 174 -6.66 -59.05 14.65
C GLU A 174 -7.78 -60.09 14.76
N HIS A 175 -8.96 -59.80 14.18
CA HIS A 175 -10.05 -60.76 14.13
C HIS A 175 -9.70 -61.98 13.28
N THR A 176 -9.11 -61.79 12.09
CA THR A 176 -8.68 -62.91 11.24
C THR A 176 -7.57 -63.75 11.88
N GLU A 177 -6.63 -63.14 12.59
CA GLU A 177 -5.57 -63.86 13.31
C GLU A 177 -6.14 -64.73 14.43
N LYS A 178 -7.14 -64.24 15.18
CA LYS A 178 -7.87 -65.03 16.19
C LYS A 178 -8.54 -66.25 15.55
N ILE A 179 -9.26 -66.05 14.44
CA ILE A 179 -9.93 -67.15 13.71
C ILE A 179 -8.90 -68.19 13.23
N ILE A 180 -7.79 -67.75 12.64
CA ILE A 180 -6.72 -68.65 12.17
C ILE A 180 -6.13 -69.46 13.33
N LYS A 181 -5.90 -68.81 14.48
CA LYS A 181 -5.39 -69.47 15.68
C LYS A 181 -6.37 -70.53 16.19
N ASP A 182 -7.65 -70.19 16.30
CA ASP A 182 -8.69 -71.12 16.76
C ASP A 182 -8.80 -72.34 15.85
N ILE A 183 -8.77 -72.13 14.51
CA ILE A 183 -8.75 -73.23 13.53
C ILE A 183 -7.54 -74.13 13.74
N LYS A 184 -6.35 -73.54 13.94
CA LYS A 184 -5.11 -74.30 14.11
C LYS A 184 -5.12 -75.13 15.39
N ASP A 185 -5.62 -74.56 16.49
CA ASP A 185 -5.72 -75.24 17.78
C ASP A 185 -6.73 -76.41 17.69
N HIS A 186 -7.88 -76.21 17.04
CA HIS A 186 -8.84 -77.29 16.77
C HIS A 186 -8.27 -78.41 15.91
N LEU A 187 -7.53 -78.09 14.84
CA LEU A 187 -6.87 -79.10 14.00
C LEU A 187 -5.85 -79.92 14.80
N LYS A 188 -5.08 -79.27 15.68
CA LYS A 188 -4.14 -79.95 16.58
C LYS A 188 -4.85 -80.92 17.53
N GLU A 189 -5.97 -80.49 18.13
CA GLU A 189 -6.77 -81.35 19.00
C GLU A 189 -7.33 -82.57 18.25
N ILE A 190 -7.80 -82.39 17.02
CA ILE A 190 -8.29 -83.49 16.17
C ILE A 190 -7.15 -84.47 15.84
N GLU A 191 -5.97 -83.97 15.51
CA GLU A 191 -4.78 -84.80 15.24
C GLU A 191 -4.39 -85.63 16.47
N GLU A 192 -4.37 -85.01 17.66
CA GLU A 192 -4.08 -85.69 18.93
C GLU A 192 -5.13 -86.76 19.25
N LYS A 193 -6.43 -86.48 19.05
CA LYS A 193 -7.51 -87.47 19.23
C LYS A 193 -7.32 -88.66 18.29
N LYS A 194 -7.06 -88.41 17.00
CA LYS A 194 -6.78 -89.48 16.02
C LYS A 194 -5.56 -90.32 16.42
N GLN A 195 -4.51 -89.72 16.96
CA GLN A 195 -3.35 -90.48 17.43
C GLN A 195 -3.68 -91.34 18.65
N ARG A 196 -4.49 -90.84 19.61
CA ARG A 196 -4.94 -91.63 20.76
C ARG A 196 -5.84 -92.79 20.32
N GLU A 197 -6.77 -92.54 19.41
CA GLU A 197 -7.63 -93.59 18.83
C GLU A 197 -6.83 -94.66 18.10
N LYS A 198 -5.80 -94.28 17.32
CA LYS A 198 -4.89 -95.24 16.66
C LYS A 198 -4.11 -96.08 17.68
N LYS A 199 -3.61 -95.48 18.76
CA LYS A 199 -2.92 -96.22 19.82
C LYS A 199 -3.84 -97.20 20.53
N GLN A 200 -5.06 -96.76 20.87
CA GLN A 200 -6.07 -97.62 21.48
C GLN A 200 -6.46 -98.78 20.55
N LYS A 201 -6.68 -98.53 19.26
CA LYS A 201 -6.94 -99.59 18.28
C LYS A 201 -5.77 -100.57 18.18
N ASN A 202 -4.54 -100.08 18.09
CA ASN A 202 -3.37 -100.95 18.08
C ASN A 202 -3.30 -101.80 19.36
N GLU A 203 -3.56 -101.23 20.55
CA GLU A 203 -3.60 -101.97 21.82
C GLU A 203 -4.72 -103.02 21.85
N GLU A 204 -5.93 -102.71 21.37
CA GLU A 204 -7.03 -103.66 21.23
C GLU A 204 -6.75 -104.78 20.21
N GLU A 205 -5.92 -104.48 19.20
CA GLU A 205 -5.49 -105.41 18.16
C GLU A 205 -4.28 -106.25 18.60
N MET A 206 -3.68 -106.01 19.77
CA MET A 206 -2.67 -106.90 20.35
C MET A 206 -3.33 -108.12 21.01
N CYS A 207 -2.73 -109.29 20.78
CA CYS A 207 -3.04 -110.56 21.42
C CYS A 207 -1.88 -110.97 22.33
N ARG A 208 -2.21 -111.38 23.55
CA ARG A 208 -1.23 -111.92 24.50
C ARG A 208 -1.29 -113.44 24.48
N ILE A 209 -0.22 -114.06 24.00
CA ILE A 209 -0.08 -115.51 23.89
C ILE A 209 0.74 -116.00 25.09
N TYR A 210 0.23 -117.04 25.75
CA TYR A 210 0.94 -117.71 26.84
C TYR A 210 1.78 -118.85 26.27
N LEU A 211 3.08 -118.83 26.57
CA LEU A 211 4.06 -119.78 26.08
C LEU A 211 4.58 -120.63 27.23
N CYS A 212 4.55 -121.96 27.05
CA CYS A 212 5.12 -122.93 27.97
C CYS A 212 6.11 -123.82 27.24
N CYS A 213 7.35 -123.86 27.72
CA CYS A 213 8.36 -124.79 27.23
C CYS A 213 9.17 -125.35 28.38
N ASN A 214 9.64 -126.58 28.23
CA ASN A 214 10.61 -127.14 29.16
C ASN A 214 12.00 -126.65 28.75
N HIS A 215 12.76 -126.10 29.69
CA HIS A 215 14.12 -125.67 29.43
C HIS A 215 14.93 -126.88 28.94
N PRO A 216 15.60 -126.80 27.77
CA PRO A 216 16.26 -127.96 27.16
C PRO A 216 17.47 -128.51 27.97
N VAL A 217 17.91 -127.79 29.01
CA VAL A 217 19.10 -128.12 29.81
C VAL A 217 18.71 -128.43 31.26
N THR A 218 17.91 -127.59 31.91
CA THR A 218 17.49 -127.80 33.31
C THR A 218 16.23 -128.64 33.45
N GLY A 219 15.44 -128.81 32.38
CA GLY A 219 14.16 -129.53 32.41
C GLY A 219 13.03 -128.80 33.15
N GLU A 220 13.30 -127.60 33.69
CA GLU A 220 12.31 -126.79 34.40
C GLU A 220 11.31 -126.16 33.42
N LEU A 221 10.05 -126.07 33.85
CA LEU A 221 9.01 -125.43 33.05
C LEU A 221 9.21 -123.90 33.06
N ILE A 222 9.46 -123.34 31.90
CA ILE A 222 9.54 -121.89 31.69
C ILE A 222 8.20 -121.42 31.12
N ASN A 223 7.65 -120.40 31.77
CA ASN A 223 6.42 -119.74 31.35
C ASN A 223 6.74 -118.30 30.98
N SER A 224 6.40 -117.90 29.77
CA SER A 224 6.56 -116.53 29.28
C SER A 224 5.29 -116.06 28.58
N PHE A 225 5.17 -114.74 28.42
CA PHE A 225 4.08 -114.13 27.67
C PHE A 225 4.67 -113.42 26.45
N LEU A 226 4.09 -113.66 25.29
CA LEU A 226 4.43 -112.95 24.07
C LEU A 226 3.25 -112.06 23.65
N GLU A 227 3.52 -110.80 23.37
CA GLU A 227 2.53 -109.84 22.93
C GLU A 227 2.72 -109.56 21.43
N VAL A 228 1.67 -109.81 20.64
CA VAL A 228 1.75 -109.92 19.18
C VAL A 228 0.51 -109.28 18.56
N HIS A 229 0.64 -108.61 17.40
CA HIS A 229 -0.53 -108.07 16.71
C HIS A 229 -1.41 -109.19 16.11
N LYS A 230 -2.74 -109.03 16.11
CA LYS A 230 -3.70 -110.02 15.56
C LYS A 230 -3.46 -110.39 14.10
N ASP A 231 -2.99 -109.42 13.32
CA ASP A 231 -2.73 -109.59 11.88
C ASP A 231 -1.31 -110.10 11.56
N GLU A 232 -0.49 -110.35 12.58
CA GLU A 232 0.87 -110.83 12.36
C GLU A 232 0.86 -112.28 11.86
N LEU A 233 1.58 -112.55 10.77
CA LEU A 233 1.60 -113.87 10.13
C LEU A 233 2.21 -114.91 11.06
N LEU A 234 1.54 -116.05 11.18
CA LEU A 234 1.91 -117.13 12.09
C LEU A 234 3.41 -117.51 12.08
N PRO A 235 4.10 -117.61 10.92
CA PRO A 235 5.54 -117.90 10.90
C PRO A 235 6.37 -116.87 11.67
N THR A 236 6.09 -115.58 11.48
CA THR A 236 6.78 -114.48 12.17
C THR A 236 6.50 -114.48 13.67
N VAL A 237 5.27 -114.85 14.07
CA VAL A 237 4.90 -115.00 15.49
C VAL A 237 5.67 -116.14 16.15
N LEU A 238 5.82 -117.27 15.45
CA LEU A 238 6.56 -118.43 15.94
C LEU A 238 8.06 -118.13 16.06
N ASP A 239 8.65 -117.42 15.10
CA ASP A 239 10.06 -117.00 15.16
C ASP A 239 10.31 -116.14 16.41
N LYS A 240 9.45 -115.15 16.67
CA LYS A 240 9.52 -114.31 17.88
C LYS A 240 9.32 -115.12 19.17
N ALA A 241 8.40 -116.08 19.17
CA ALA A 241 8.18 -116.95 20.32
C ALA A 241 9.42 -117.81 20.64
N TYR A 242 10.13 -118.26 19.60
CA TYR A 242 11.38 -118.99 19.75
C TYR A 242 12.48 -118.10 20.34
N GLU A 243 12.65 -116.86 19.88
CA GLU A 243 13.64 -115.94 20.45
C GLU A 243 13.41 -115.68 21.95
N VAL A 244 12.15 -115.50 22.38
CA VAL A 244 11.78 -115.23 23.79
C VAL A 244 12.00 -116.43 24.72
N GLN A 245 12.09 -117.65 24.19
CA GLN A 245 12.28 -118.87 25.00
C GLN A 245 13.76 -119.25 25.19
N TYR A 246 14.68 -118.66 24.43
CA TYR A 246 16.10 -119.03 24.41
C TYR A 246 17.07 -117.91 24.82
N PHE A 247 16.56 -116.73 25.18
CA PHE A 247 17.29 -115.61 25.79
C PHE A 247 16.66 -115.22 27.13
#